data_AF-A0A4Q3APJ2-F1
#
_entry.id   AF-A0A4Q3APJ2-F1
#
_cell.length_a   1.000
_cell.length_b   1.000
_cell.length_c   1.000
_cell.angle_alpha   90.00
_cell.angle_beta   90.00
_cell.angle_gamma   90.00
#
_symmetry.space_group_name_H-M   'P 1'
#
loop_
_entity.id
_entity.type
_entity.pdbx_description
1 polymer ?
#
loop_
_entity_poly.entity_id
_entity_poly.type
_entity_poly.pdbx_seq_one_letter_code
_entity_poly.pdbx_strand_id
1 'polypeptide(L)'
;MQAAGLRQTFVSNLGTLFLILCYLGVASWMWVSIADRTGSWSYTLDDPYIHGAIARNIAEHGSFGIIPGEFAGASSSILWTVLLAVAYLFFGPEAWVCGAIATIFG
;
A
#
# COMPACT_ATOMS: atom_id res chain seq x y z
N MET A 1 -17.08 1.71 -43.48
CA MET A 1 -17.33 1.37 -42.05
C MET A 1 -16.09 0.84 -41.30
N GLN A 2 -15.06 0.31 -41.98
CA GLN A 2 -13.88 -0.31 -41.34
C GLN A 2 -12.85 0.68 -40.73
N ALA A 3 -12.71 1.89 -41.28
CA ALA A 3 -11.72 2.89 -40.83
C ALA A 3 -12.03 3.54 -39.46
N ALA A 4 -13.30 3.65 -39.09
CA ALA A 4 -13.72 4.21 -37.80
C ALA A 4 -13.34 3.30 -36.62
N GLY A 5 -13.38 1.97 -36.83
CA GLY A 5 -13.01 0.97 -35.82
C GLY A 5 -11.52 1.00 -35.48
N LEU A 6 -10.64 1.18 -36.47
CA LEU A 6 -9.17 1.22 -36.28
C LEU A 6 -8.73 2.47 -35.51
N ARG A 7 -9.35 3.62 -35.78
CA ARG A 7 -9.09 4.85 -35.02
C ARG A 7 -9.56 4.72 -33.56
N GLN A 8 -10.70 4.06 -33.34
CA GLN A 8 -11.25 3.86 -31.99
C GLN A 8 -10.41 2.89 -31.14
N THR A 9 -9.91 1.80 -31.73
CA THR A 9 -8.98 0.88 -31.05
C THR A 9 -7.62 1.52 -30.80
N PHE A 10 -7.11 2.32 -31.74
CA PHE A 10 -5.85 3.04 -31.53
C PHE A 10 -5.93 4.07 -30.38
N VAL A 11 -7.01 4.87 -30.32
CA VAL A 11 -7.21 5.86 -29.25
C VAL A 11 -7.42 5.19 -27.89
N SER A 12 -8.14 4.07 -27.83
CA SER A 12 -8.30 3.32 -26.57
C SER A 12 -6.98 2.70 -26.10
N ASN A 13 -6.17 2.15 -27.00
CA ASN A 13 -4.84 1.64 -26.66
C ASN A 13 -3.91 2.74 -26.10
N LEU A 14 -3.98 3.96 -26.66
CA LEU A 14 -3.19 5.09 -26.18
C LEU A 14 -3.66 5.57 -24.80
N GLY A 15 -4.97 5.59 -24.56
CA GLY A 15 -5.55 5.87 -23.25
C GLY A 15 -5.14 4.84 -22.20
N THR A 16 -5.21 3.55 -22.54
CA THR A 16 -4.77 2.46 -21.65
C THR A 16 -3.27 2.57 -21.34
N LEU A 17 -2.43 2.83 -22.33
CA LEU A 17 -0.99 3.03 -22.12
C LEU A 17 -0.72 4.22 -21.18
N PHE A 18 -1.42 5.34 -21.38
CA PHE A 18 -1.29 6.50 -20.51
C PHE A 18 -1.65 6.18 -19.05
N LEU A 19 -2.75 5.47 -18.82
CA LEU A 19 -3.16 5.05 -17.47
C LEU A 19 -2.14 4.13 -16.81
N ILE A 20 -1.58 3.18 -17.56
CA ILE A 20 -0.51 2.29 -17.06
C ILE A 20 0.72 3.12 -16.65
N LEU A 21 1.15 4.07 -17.48
CA LEU A 21 2.30 4.93 -17.18
C LEU A 21 2.05 5.81 -15.95
N CYS A 22 0.84 6.36 -15.80
CA CYS A 22 0.46 7.12 -14.60
C CYS A 22 0.52 6.25 -13.34
N TYR A 23 -0.05 5.05 -13.40
CA TYR A 23 -0.04 4.10 -12.28
C TYR A 23 1.39 3.71 -11.88
N LEU A 24 2.23 3.35 -12.85
CA LEU A 24 3.64 3.01 -12.60
C LEU A 24 4.42 4.20 -12.02
N GLY A 25 4.13 5.42 -12.48
CA GLY A 25 4.72 6.64 -11.94
C GLY A 25 4.38 6.87 -10.46
N VAL A 26 3.10 6.73 -10.10
CA VAL A 26 2.63 6.86 -8.71
C VAL A 26 3.23 5.75 -7.83
N ALA A 27 3.19 4.49 -8.28
CA ALA A 27 3.78 3.38 -7.55
C ALA A 27 5.29 3.61 -7.30
N SER A 28 6.04 4.02 -8.33
CA SER A 28 7.47 4.32 -8.21
C SER A 28 7.74 5.45 -7.20
N TRP A 29 6.92 6.50 -7.21
CA TRP A 29 7.03 7.59 -6.25
C TRP A 29 6.77 7.13 -4.81
N MET A 30 5.77 6.27 -4.60
CA MET A 30 5.49 5.66 -3.28
C MET A 30 6.65 4.79 -2.79
N TRP A 31 7.27 4.00 -3.66
CA TRP A 31 8.43 3.18 -3.28
C TRP A 31 9.63 4.03 -2.86
N VAL A 32 9.87 5.15 -3.54
CA VAL A 32 10.92 6.10 -3.16
C VAL A 32 10.59 6.82 -1.85
N SER A 33 9.33 7.12 -1.57
CA SER A 33 8.93 7.86 -0.37
C SER A 33 8.97 7.05 0.92
N ILE A 34 8.90 5.72 0.83
CA ILE A 34 8.99 4.81 1.99
C ILE A 34 10.45 4.38 2.23
N ALA A 35 11.32 4.47 1.22
CA ALA A 35 12.76 4.21 1.37
C ALA A 35 13.44 5.37 2.09
N ASP A 36 13.83 5.19 3.37
CA ASP A 36 14.66 6.19 4.04
C ASP A 36 16.10 6.13 3.53
N ARG A 37 16.78 7.29 3.54
CA ARG A 37 18.19 7.43 3.17
C ARG A 37 19.15 6.72 4.12
N THR A 38 18.64 6.27 5.27
CA THR A 38 19.38 5.56 6.30
C THR A 38 19.31 4.03 6.17
N GLY A 39 18.52 3.51 5.20
CA GLY A 39 18.36 2.08 4.96
C GLY A 39 17.19 1.43 5.72
N SER A 40 16.48 2.17 6.57
CA SER A 40 15.20 1.73 7.13
C SER A 40 14.03 2.16 6.25
N TRP A 41 12.98 1.36 6.17
CA TRP A 41 11.74 1.78 5.51
C TRP A 41 10.87 2.51 6.54
N SER A 42 10.37 3.71 6.22
CA SER A 42 9.52 4.48 7.13
C SER A 42 8.36 5.14 6.38
N TYR A 43 7.20 5.20 7.03
CA TYR A 43 6.04 5.87 6.46
C TYR A 43 6.14 7.38 6.63
N THR A 44 5.92 8.11 5.54
CA THR A 44 5.86 9.58 5.52
C THR A 44 4.47 10.14 5.81
N LEU A 45 3.44 9.27 5.82
CA LEU A 45 2.04 9.62 6.09
C LEU A 45 1.55 8.93 7.37
N ASP A 46 0.65 9.62 8.09
CA ASP A 46 0.12 9.17 9.37
C ASP A 46 -0.73 7.89 9.23
N ASP A 47 -1.56 7.78 8.19
CA ASP A 47 -2.46 6.64 8.01
C ASP A 47 -1.69 5.31 7.85
N PRO A 48 -0.74 5.16 6.89
CA PRO A 48 0.09 3.96 6.79
C PRO A 48 0.87 3.65 8.07
N TYR A 49 1.30 4.68 8.80
CA TYR A 49 1.98 4.51 10.07
C TYR A 49 1.04 3.91 11.14
N ILE A 50 -0.14 4.47 11.34
CA ILE A 50 -1.11 3.99 12.35
C ILE A 50 -1.55 2.56 12.02
N HIS A 51 -1.93 2.30 10.77
CA HIS A 51 -2.31 0.97 10.32
C HIS A 51 -1.16 -0.04 10.47
N GLY A 52 0.06 0.35 10.11
CA GLY A 52 1.26 -0.48 10.27
C GLY A 52 1.60 -0.73 11.74
N ALA A 53 1.50 0.26 12.62
CA ALA A 53 1.79 0.10 14.04
C ALA A 53 0.79 -0.85 14.72
N ILE A 54 -0.51 -0.69 14.43
CA ILE A 54 -1.53 -1.60 14.93
C ILE A 54 -1.33 -3.01 14.36
N ALA A 55 -1.06 -3.14 13.06
CA ALA A 55 -0.81 -4.44 12.43
C ALA A 55 0.40 -5.16 13.03
N ARG A 56 1.49 -4.43 13.33
CA ARG A 56 2.68 -4.95 14.02
C ARG A 56 2.30 -5.47 15.41
N ASN A 57 1.57 -4.69 16.19
CA ASN A 57 1.17 -5.11 17.53
C ASN A 57 0.18 -6.28 17.52
N ILE A 58 -0.67 -6.40 16.51
CA ILE A 58 -1.50 -7.60 16.31
C ILE A 58 -0.59 -8.82 16.05
N ALA A 59 0.38 -8.68 15.15
CA ALA A 59 1.27 -9.77 14.75
C ALA A 59 2.25 -10.21 15.87
N GLU A 60 2.81 -9.26 16.62
CA GLU A 60 3.84 -9.51 17.63
C GLU A 60 3.28 -9.73 19.05
N HIS A 61 2.18 -9.05 19.38
CA HIS A 61 1.65 -8.98 20.75
C HIS A 61 0.18 -9.41 20.88
N GLY A 62 -0.53 -9.63 19.78
CA GLY A 62 -1.96 -9.94 19.79
C GLY A 62 -2.84 -8.79 20.27
N SER A 63 -2.32 -7.56 20.35
CA SER A 63 -3.04 -6.39 20.85
C SER A 63 -3.43 -5.45 19.72
N PHE A 64 -4.70 -5.02 19.68
CA PHE A 64 -5.19 -4.08 18.68
C PHE A 64 -5.03 -2.64 19.18
N GLY A 65 -3.86 -2.04 18.97
CA GLY A 65 -3.58 -0.65 19.33
C GLY A 65 -2.18 -0.23 18.89
N ILE A 66 -1.86 1.07 18.97
CA ILE A 66 -0.52 1.60 18.64
C ILE A 66 0.49 1.28 19.76
N ILE A 67 0.02 1.24 21.01
CA ILE A 67 0.82 0.85 22.17
C ILE A 67 0.66 -0.67 22.38
N PRO A 68 1.76 -1.43 22.50
CA PRO A 68 1.70 -2.87 22.80
C PRO A 68 0.91 -3.16 24.07
N GLY A 69 -0.02 -4.12 24.00
CA GLY A 69 -0.84 -4.54 25.15
C GLY A 69 -2.03 -3.63 25.47
N GLU A 70 -2.16 -2.48 24.80
CA GLU A 70 -3.30 -1.59 24.96
C GLU A 70 -4.24 -1.67 23.76
N PHE A 71 -5.55 -1.68 24.03
CA PHE A 71 -6.55 -1.59 22.99
C PHE A 71 -6.77 -0.12 22.59
N ALA A 72 -6.61 0.19 21.30
CA ALA A 72 -6.96 1.48 20.72
C ALA A 72 -7.70 1.29 19.39
N GLY A 73 -8.96 1.76 19.34
CA GLY A 73 -9.79 1.77 18.13
C GLY A 73 -9.39 2.85 17.12
N ALA A 74 -8.09 3.04 16.88
CA ALA A 74 -7.56 4.12 16.05
C ALA A 74 -7.56 3.81 14.54
N SER A 75 -8.17 2.69 14.12
CA SER A 75 -8.19 2.27 12.72
C SER A 75 -9.57 2.49 12.09
N SER A 76 -9.64 3.39 11.11
CA SER A 76 -10.83 3.63 10.29
C SER A 76 -11.10 2.49 9.29
N SER A 77 -10.07 1.70 8.97
CA SER A 77 -10.11 0.57 8.04
C SER A 77 -9.63 -0.72 8.72
N ILE A 78 -10.47 -1.30 9.57
CA ILE A 78 -10.13 -2.50 10.37
C ILE A 78 -9.72 -3.68 9.48
N LEU A 79 -10.45 -3.93 8.39
CA LEU A 79 -10.13 -5.03 7.47
C LEU A 79 -8.73 -4.87 6.85
N TRP A 80 -8.37 -3.64 6.48
CA TRP A 80 -7.03 -3.32 5.97
C TRP A 80 -5.95 -3.60 7.02
N THR A 81 -6.16 -3.18 8.27
CA THR A 81 -5.24 -3.45 9.38
C THR A 81 -5.04 -4.93 9.64
N VAL A 82 -6.11 -5.72 9.59
CA VAL A 82 -6.03 -7.18 9.77
C VAL A 82 -5.28 -7.83 8.60
N LEU A 83 -5.53 -7.41 7.36
CA LEU A 83 -4.81 -7.91 6.19
C LEU A 83 -3.30 -7.64 6.31
N LEU A 84 -2.93 -6.43 6.73
CA LEU A 84 -1.54 -6.07 7.00
C LEU A 84 -0.94 -6.91 8.14
N ALA A 85 -1.68 -7.16 9.22
CA ALA A 85 -1.21 -8.00 10.32
C ALA A 85 -0.91 -9.43 9.85
N VAL A 86 -1.79 -10.00 9.01
CA VAL A 86 -1.56 -11.32 8.40
C VAL A 86 -0.30 -11.30 7.54
N ALA A 87 -0.09 -10.27 6.72
CA ALA A 87 1.12 -10.16 5.92
C ALA A 87 2.39 -10.03 6.77
N TYR A 88 2.33 -9.26 7.86
CA TYR A 88 3.45 -9.11 8.79
C TYR A 88 3.84 -10.43 9.47
N LEU A 89 2.88 -11.35 9.68
CA LEU A 89 3.20 -12.69 10.19
C LEU A 89 4.06 -13.52 9.21
N PHE A 90 3.92 -13.31 7.90
CA PHE A 90 4.66 -14.07 6.88
C PHE A 90 5.96 -13.39 6.44
N PHE A 91 5.97 -12.05 6.38
CA PHE A 91 7.07 -11.27 5.79
C PHE A 91 7.83 -10.39 6.80
N GLY A 92 7.37 -10.35 8.06
CA GLY A 92 7.87 -9.43 9.08
C GLY A 92 7.21 -8.04 8.98
N PRO A 93 7.28 -7.21 10.04
CA PRO A 93 6.61 -5.92 10.10
C PRO A 93 7.43 -4.80 9.46
N GLU A 94 8.03 -5.08 8.32
CA GLU A 94 8.86 -4.16 7.56
C GLU A 94 8.00 -3.20 6.72
N ALA A 95 8.41 -1.94 6.60
CA ALA A 95 7.57 -0.94 5.93
C ALA A 95 7.39 -1.17 4.42
N TRP A 96 8.26 -1.95 3.78
CA TRP A 96 8.07 -2.38 2.40
C TRP A 96 6.84 -3.29 2.21
N VAL A 97 6.43 -4.03 3.26
CA VAL A 97 5.30 -4.97 3.18
C VAL A 97 4.00 -4.20 2.98
N CYS A 98 3.77 -3.10 3.70
CA CYS A 98 2.62 -2.25 3.43
C CYS A 98 2.70 -1.56 2.08
N GLY A 99 3.88 -1.10 1.65
CA GLY A 99 4.06 -0.50 0.32
C GLY A 99 3.69 -1.46 -0.80
N ALA A 100 4.09 -2.73 -0.68
CA ALA A 100 3.74 -3.79 -1.62
C ALA A 100 2.23 -4.06 -1.65
N ILE A 101 1.59 -4.20 -0.49
CA ILE A 101 0.14 -4.47 -0.41
C ILE A 101 -0.65 -3.26 -0.90
N ALA A 102 -0.23 -2.04 -0.58
CA ALA A 102 -0.85 -0.81 -1.07
C ALA A 102 -0.76 -0.69 -2.60
N THR A 103 0.34 -1.14 -3.21
CA THR A 103 0.47 -1.17 -4.68
C THR A 103 -0.49 -2.19 -5.30
N ILE A 104 -0.71 -3.35 -4.66
CA ILE A 104 -1.58 -4.40 -5.20
C ILE A 104 -3.07 -4.05 -5.09
N PHE A 105 -3.47 -3.40 -3.98
CA PHE A 105 -4.88 -3.14 -3.65
C PHE A 105 -5.34 -1.70 -3.88
N GLY A 106 -4.43 -0.77 -4.17
CA GLY A 106 -4.71 0.63 -4.51
C GLY A 106 -4.73 0.89 -6.02
#